data_AF-A0A2V2U7L7-F1
#
_entry.id   AF-A0A2V2U7L7-F1
#
_cell.length_a   1.000
_cell.length_b   1.000
_cell.length_c   1.000
_cell.angle_alpha   90.00
_cell.angle_beta   90.00
_cell.angle_gamma   90.00
#
_symmetry.space_group_name_H-M   'P 1'
#
loop_
_entity.id
_entity.type
_entity.pdbx_description
1 polymer ?
#
loop_
_entity_poly.entity_id
_entity_poly.type
_entity_poly.pdbx_seq_one_letter_code
_entity_poly.pdbx_strand_id
1 'polypeptide(L)' 'MKYRLLKIPPLKTIEQLRKNKDELFEYLLDYDSSLKSTDSIEILDCEYGVKILYYHMKGSKPYKTRVYLNKMGDTKLLR' A
#
# COMPACT_ATOMS: atom_id res chain seq x y z
N MET A 1 -2.31 -14.77 23.75
CA MET A 1 -1.92 -13.65 22.86
C MET A 1 -2.90 -13.64 21.68
N LYS A 2 -3.67 -12.55 21.48
CA LYS A 2 -4.53 -12.40 20.30
C LYS A 2 -3.65 -11.96 19.14
N TYR A 3 -3.38 -12.84 18.18
CA TYR A 3 -2.81 -12.44 16.91
C TYR A 3 -3.81 -11.48 16.25
N ARG A 4 -3.48 -10.19 16.13
CA ARG A 4 -4.26 -9.28 15.30
C ARG A 4 -4.11 -9.81 13.88
N LEU A 5 -5.20 -10.31 13.30
CA LEU A 5 -5.26 -10.60 11.87
C LEU A 5 -4.78 -9.33 11.16
N LEU A 6 -3.67 -9.46 10.42
CA LEU A 6 -3.15 -8.40 9.57
C LEU A 6 -4.26 -8.07 8.59
N LYS A 7 -4.98 -6.97 8.84
CA LYS A 7 -5.95 -6.47 7.89
C LYS A 7 -5.13 -6.02 6.68
N ILE A 8 -5.32 -6.69 5.55
CA ILE A 8 -4.71 -6.28 4.29
C ILE A 8 -5.74 -5.39 3.59
N PRO A 9 -5.41 -4.13 3.29
CA PRO A 9 -6.30 -3.25 2.54
C PRO A 9 -6.68 -3.87 1.19
N PRO A 10 -7.96 -3.85 0.78
CA PRO A 10 -8.37 -4.31 -0.54
C PRO A 10 -7.77 -3.43 -1.65
N LEU A 11 -7.23 -4.05 -2.70
CA LEU A 11 -6.65 -3.33 -3.84
C LEU A 11 -7.62 -2.32 -4.47
N LYS A 12 -8.90 -2.68 -4.60
CA LYS A 12 -9.92 -1.79 -5.18
C LYS A 12 -9.98 -0.44 -4.46
N THR A 13 -9.90 -0.45 -3.12
CA THR A 13 -9.90 0.78 -2.32
C THR A 13 -8.60 1.55 -2.48
N ILE A 14 -7.46 0.85 -2.54
CA ILE A 14 -6.16 1.46 -2.83
C ILE A 14 -6.18 2.17 -4.19
N GLU A 15 -6.70 1.54 -5.24
CA GLU A 15 -6.81 2.14 -6.57
C GLU A 15 -7.76 3.33 -6.64
N GLN A 16 -8.84 3.34 -5.85
CA GLN A 16 -9.76 4.46 -5.76
C GLN A 16 -9.10 5.66 -5.08
N LEU A 17 -8.39 5.41 -3.97
CA LEU A 17 -7.78 6.46 -3.15
C LEU A 17 -6.42 6.92 -3.68
N ARG A 18 -5.78 6.20 -4.62
CA ARG A 18 -4.42 6.55 -5.12
C ARG A 18 -4.27 7.96 -5.67
N LYS A 19 -5.37 8.59 -6.10
CA LYS A 19 -5.38 9.97 -6.61
C LYS A 19 -5.23 11.01 -5.50
N ASN A 20 -5.60 10.65 -4.27
CA ASN A 20 -5.50 11.50 -3.09
C ASN A 20 -4.58 10.85 -2.06
N LYS A 21 -3.30 11.27 -2.07
CA LYS A 21 -2.26 10.66 -1.22
C LYS A 21 -2.57 10.77 0.27
N ASP A 22 -3.15 11.89 0.70
CA ASP A 22 -3.42 12.16 2.12
C ASP A 22 -4.56 11.25 2.60
N GLU A 23 -5.65 11.17 1.85
CA GLU A 23 -6.79 10.29 2.15
C GLU A 23 -6.38 8.80 2.11
N LEU A 24 -5.54 8.41 1.16
CA LEU A 24 -4.98 7.06 1.13
C LEU A 24 -4.10 6.79 2.36
N PHE A 25 -3.30 7.76 2.80
CA PHE A 25 -2.44 7.61 3.96
C PHE A 25 -3.24 7.47 5.26
N GLU A 26 -4.26 8.29 5.46
CA GLU A 26 -5.20 8.17 6.58
C GLU A 26 -5.87 6.80 6.60
N TYR A 27 -6.36 6.35 5.45
CA TYR A 27 -6.93 5.01 5.33
C TYR A 27 -5.91 3.90 5.69
N LEU A 28 -4.64 4.03 5.33
CA LEU A 28 -3.61 3.04 5.62
C LEU A 28 -3.20 3.00 7.10
N LEU A 29 -3.33 4.11 7.84
CA LEU A 29 -3.05 4.18 9.28
C LEU A 29 -3.95 3.21 10.08
N ASP A 30 -5.20 3.03 9.65
CA ASP A 30 -6.15 2.11 10.29
C ASP A 30 -5.76 0.62 10.16
N TYR A 31 -4.98 0.30 9.13
CA TYR A 31 -4.57 -1.07 8.82
C TYR A 31 -3.18 -1.39 9.38
N ASP A 32 -2.42 -0.36 9.74
CA ASP A 32 -1.01 -0.50 10.00
C ASP A 32 -0.52 0.39 11.14
N SER A 33 -0.56 -0.14 12.35
CA SER A 33 -0.14 0.56 13.56
C SER A 33 1.36 0.88 13.63
N SER A 34 2.16 0.44 12.65
CA SER A 34 3.57 0.83 12.54
C SER A 34 3.76 2.20 11.87
N LEU A 35 2.74 2.69 11.16
CA LEU A 35 2.77 3.99 10.53
C LEU A 35 2.61 5.10 11.58
N LYS A 36 3.37 6.18 11.42
CA LYS A 36 3.26 7.38 12.25
C LYS A 36 2.66 8.51 11.43
N SER A 37 1.92 9.42 12.06
CA SER A 37 1.34 10.60 11.38
C SER A 37 2.37 11.52 10.72
N THR A 38 3.64 11.44 11.13
CA THR A 38 4.77 12.18 10.55
C THR A 38 5.41 11.48 9.35
N ASP A 39 5.01 10.24 9.06
CA ASP A 39 5.50 9.50 7.91
C ASP A 39 4.85 10.05 6.64
N SER A 40 5.47 9.76 5.51
CA SER A 40 4.93 10.09 4.19
C SER A 40 4.91 8.88 3.29
N ILE A 41 4.05 8.93 2.27
CA ILE A 41 3.95 7.88 1.27
C ILE A 41 4.23 8.40 -0.14
N GLU A 42 4.81 7.53 -0.94
CA GLU A 42 4.93 7.71 -2.38
C GLU A 42 4.21 6.55 -3.07
N ILE A 43 3.42 6.89 -4.08
CA ILE A 43 2.63 5.93 -4.85
C ILE A 43 3.28 5.82 -6.22
N LEU A 44 3.62 4.59 -6.60
CA LEU A 44 4.16 4.24 -7.90
C LEU A 44 3.19 3.27 -8.57
N ASP A 45 2.73 3.64 -9.75
CA ASP A 45 1.95 2.73 -10.59
C ASP A 45 2.87 1.65 -11.18
N CYS A 46 2.39 0.41 -11.21
CA CYS A 46 3.02 -0.67 -11.93
C CYS A 46 2.03 -1.33 -12.88
N GLU A 47 2.54 -2.05 -13.88
CA GLU A 47 1.74 -2.65 -14.97
C GLU A 47 0.55 -3.47 -14.46
N TYR A 48 0.70 -4.10 -13.29
CA TYR A 48 -0.31 -4.98 -12.69
C TYR A 48 -0.81 -4.49 -11.33
N GLY A 49 -0.66 -3.22 -10.98
CA GLY A 49 -1.20 -2.69 -9.73
C GLY A 49 -0.52 -1.45 -9.20
N VAL A 50 -0.37 -1.38 -7.88
CA VAL A 50 0.13 -0.19 -7.18
C VAL A 50 1.19 -0.57 -6.17
N LYS A 51 2.31 0.16 -6.18
CA LYS A 51 3.38 0.07 -5.19
C LYS A 51 3.36 1.33 -4.32
N ILE A 52 3.34 1.13 -3.01
CA ILE A 52 3.38 2.21 -2.01
C ILE A 52 4.69 2.10 -1.24
N LEU A 53 5.46 3.18 -1.25
CA LEU A 53 6.69 3.36 -0.49
C LEU A 53 6.39 4.22 0.74
N TYR A 54 6.91 3.85 1.90
CA TYR A 54 6.73 4.59 3.15
C TYR A 54 8.07 5.13 3.64
N TYR A 55 8.06 6.39 4.04
CA TYR A 55 9.25 7.11 4.49
C TYR A 55 9.01 7.67 5.89
N HIS A 56 10.00 7.55 6.76
CA HIS A 56 10.02 8.30 8.01
C HIS A 56 10.38 9.75 7.70
N MET A 57 9.87 10.68 8.51
CA MET A 57 10.03 12.13 8.37
C MET A 57 11.35 12.56 7.72
N LYS A 58 11.26 13.13 6.49
CA LYS A 58 12.39 13.64 5.68
C LYS A 58 13.46 12.61 5.27
N GLY A 59 13.19 11.32 5.44
CA GLY A 59 14.06 10.24 4.98
C GLY A 59 14.04 10.12 3.46
N SER A 60 15.22 9.97 2.85
CA SER A 60 15.36 9.74 1.40
C SER A 60 15.16 8.28 0.99
N LYS A 61 15.20 7.35 1.95
CA LYS A 61 15.07 5.91 1.71
C LYS A 61 13.78 5.39 2.32
N PRO A 62 12.97 4.61 1.56
CA PRO A 62 11.77 4.02 2.11
C PRO A 62 12.15 2.96 3.12
N TYR A 63 11.54 3.01 4.31
CA TYR A 63 11.73 1.99 5.34
C TYR A 63 10.82 0.78 5.11
N LYS A 64 9.74 0.98 4.34
CA LYS A 64 8.75 -0.05 4.04
C LYS A 64 8.22 0.13 2.63
N THR A 65 7.88 -0.99 2.00
CA THR A 65 7.25 -1.04 0.68
C THR A 65 6.09 -2.02 0.75
N ARG A 66 4.94 -1.65 0.19
CA ARG A 66 3.81 -2.57 0.02
C ARG A 66 3.36 -2.54 -1.43
N VAL A 67 3.16 -3.71 -2.01
CA VAL A 67 2.70 -3.87 -3.40
C VAL A 67 1.32 -4.50 -3.37
N TYR A 68 0.37 -3.88 -4.07
CA TYR A 68 -0.96 -4.40 -4.30
C TYR A 68 -1.05 -4.77 -5.76
N LEU A 69 -1.09 -6.07 -6.05
CA LEU A 69 -1.20 -6.59 -7.40
C LEU A 69 -2.65 -6.94 -7.69
N ASN A 70 -3.12 -6.57 -8.88
CA ASN A 70 -4.32 -7.16 -9.44
C ASN A 70 -4.12 -8.66 -9.51
N LYS A 71 -5.13 -9.43 -9.06
CA LYS A 71 -5.15 -10.86 -9.31
C LYS A 71 -5.04 -11.01 -10.82
N MET A 72 -3.93 -11.57 -11.30
CA MET A 72 -3.80 -11.94 -12.70
C MET A 72 -5.01 -12.81 -13.00
N GLY A 73 -5.95 -12.30 -13.80
CA GLY A 73 -6.94 -13.14 -14.44
C GLY A 73 -6.15 -14.14 -15.26
N ASP A 74 -6.27 -15.41 -14.90
CA ASP A 74 -5.73 -16.59 -15.57
C ASP A 74 -4.41 -16.38 -16.30
N THR A 75 -3.34 -16.89 -15.72
CA THR A 75 -2.07 -17.17 -16.40
C THR A 75 -2.31 -18.02 -17.65
N LYS A 76 -2.67 -17.36 -18.77
CA LYS A 76 -2.47 -17.82 -20.15
C LYS A 76 -0.97 -17.96 -20.50
N LEU A 77 -0.08 -17.82 -19.52
CA LEU A 77 1.37 -17.99 -19.60
C LEU A 77 1.82 -19.43 -19.29
N LEU A 78 0.89 -20.40 -19.18
CA LEU A 78 1.18 -21.84 -19.19
C LEU A 78 0.65 -22.52 -20.47
N ARG A 79 0.92 -21.92 -21.64
CA ARG A 79 0.69 -22.55 -22.94
C ARG A 79 2.00 -22.88 -23.63
#